data_AF-A0A938V2F3-F1
#
_entry.id   AF-A0A938V2F3-F1
#
_cell.length_a   1.000
_cell.length_b   1.000
_cell.length_c   1.000
_cell.angle_alpha   90.00
_cell.angle_beta   90.00
_cell.angle_gamma   90.00
#
_symmetry.space_group_name_H-M   'P 1'
#
loop_
_entity.id
_entity.type
_entity.pdbx_description
1 polymer ?
#
loop_
_entity_poly.entity_id
_entity_poly.type
_entity_poly.pdbx_seq_one_letter_code
_entity_poly.pdbx_strand_id
1 'polypeptide(L)'
;METGRSSGGLRRGPWCQHRAARRRACCAMGRDARGAWRAGGPPQLRAERRSERMTIRNNPGRGRFKTAFGDLRVVLPVIHVEDAGQAQRNATVAFEAGADGVFLINHATDWRTLLEISKKVRAACPGRWIGVNCLDLHPTEVFRRVSEDISGIWVDNAEIDERTTAQPQADRIAEAREKSGWPGLYFGGVAFKYQRQVSDLAAAARMATSYIDVVTTSGPGTGQAAERSKVAALRQALGDHPLALASGITPENVAQVFGLADAFLVATGVSTSFTELDPVRTSELIRRVKSRQQGDPRPESPSVCFVCEWNEGRSVHLELVVRHLLEARGMRPDLRSAGLSQGGGVNRLRRDHLVALGIDAETIAAHRSRLFDMRCADADHVLVAEKPMAERLLSRWPALAGRVMTMRGFAMGRAAGNDLSAAEAHIEDADGHPDDGKLRLYAELDDLAARIADRLERERR
;
A
#
# COMPACT_ATOMS: atom_id res chain seq x y z
N MET A 1 -31.41 72.15 -1.80
CA MET A 1 -30.35 73.14 -1.53
C MET A 1 -29.01 72.44 -1.68
N GLU A 2 -28.18 73.01 -2.55
CA GLU A 2 -26.82 72.59 -2.84
C GLU A 2 -25.86 72.83 -1.67
N THR A 3 -24.59 72.45 -1.92
CA THR A 3 -23.34 72.68 -1.17
C THR A 3 -22.97 71.52 -0.22
N GLY A 4 -21.83 70.83 -0.33
CA GLY A 4 -20.65 70.98 -1.18
C GLY A 4 -19.38 70.89 -0.34
N ARG A 5 -18.59 69.80 -0.54
CA ARG A 5 -17.12 69.62 -0.35
C ARG A 5 -16.54 69.95 1.05
N SER A 6 -15.46 69.37 1.59
CA SER A 6 -14.37 68.44 1.22
C SER A 6 -13.60 68.19 2.55
N SER A 7 -13.12 67.00 2.91
CA SER A 7 -11.84 66.33 2.56
C SER A 7 -11.01 66.01 3.81
N GLY A 8 -10.41 64.81 3.82
CA GLY A 8 -9.29 64.39 4.70
C GLY A 8 -9.68 63.22 5.59
N GLY A 9 -9.30 61.96 5.40
CA GLY A 9 -8.28 61.34 4.56
C GLY A 9 -7.45 60.41 5.45
N LEU A 10 -7.41 59.09 5.16
CA LEU A 10 -6.32 58.15 5.52
C LEU A 10 -6.51 56.76 4.88
N ARG A 11 -5.85 56.62 3.73
CA ARG A 11 -5.21 55.45 3.07
C ARG A 11 -5.61 54.01 3.48
N ARG A 12 -6.09 53.24 2.48
CA ARG A 12 -5.87 51.78 2.35
C ARG A 12 -5.49 51.44 0.90
N GLY A 13 -4.56 50.48 0.75
CA GLY A 13 -3.76 50.19 -0.44
C GLY A 13 -4.42 49.33 -1.54
N PRO A 14 -3.64 48.89 -2.55
CA PRO A 14 -4.13 48.57 -3.88
C PRO A 14 -4.38 47.07 -4.10
N TRP A 15 -5.63 46.59 -3.94
CA TRP A 15 -6.00 45.21 -4.29
C TRP A 15 -7.38 45.04 -4.94
N CYS A 16 -7.95 46.09 -5.55
CA CYS A 16 -9.26 46.02 -6.21
C CYS A 16 -9.32 46.51 -7.67
N GLN A 17 -8.22 46.45 -8.44
CA GLN A 17 -8.22 46.86 -9.86
C GLN A 17 -7.81 45.76 -10.87
N HIS A 18 -8.04 44.47 -10.57
CA HIS A 18 -7.76 43.37 -11.52
C HIS A 18 -8.97 42.46 -11.83
N ARG A 19 -10.21 42.89 -11.53
CA ARG A 19 -11.44 42.15 -11.91
C ARG A 19 -12.39 42.87 -12.88
N ALA A 20 -12.06 44.09 -13.33
CA ALA A 20 -12.92 44.85 -14.26
C ALA A 20 -12.43 44.86 -15.73
N ALA A 21 -11.24 44.33 -16.04
CA ALA A 21 -10.68 44.34 -17.40
C ALA A 21 -10.93 43.06 -18.22
N ARG A 22 -11.57 42.02 -17.67
CA ARG A 22 -11.83 40.74 -18.38
C ARG A 22 -13.28 40.52 -18.83
N ARG A 23 -14.18 41.49 -18.65
CA ARG A 23 -15.59 41.37 -19.05
C ARG A 23 -16.04 42.31 -20.18
N ARG A 24 -15.11 43.01 -20.85
CA ARG A 24 -15.40 43.83 -22.04
C ARG A 24 -14.50 43.51 -23.26
N ALA A 25 -14.01 42.28 -23.35
CA ALA A 25 -13.29 41.77 -24.53
C ALA A 25 -13.96 40.52 -25.14
N CYS A 26 -15.27 40.35 -24.91
CA CYS A 26 -16.03 39.16 -25.35
C CYS A 26 -17.14 39.45 -26.38
N CYS A 27 -17.23 40.67 -26.93
CA CYS A 27 -18.33 41.05 -27.84
C CYS A 27 -17.91 41.48 -29.25
N ALA A 28 -16.69 41.20 -29.71
CA ALA A 28 -16.30 41.55 -31.07
C ALA A 28 -15.26 40.59 -31.66
N MET A 29 -15.62 39.31 -31.88
CA MET A 29 -14.96 38.45 -32.88
C MET A 29 -15.94 37.38 -33.37
N GLY A 30 -16.00 37.19 -34.69
CA GLY A 30 -16.97 36.38 -35.42
C GLY A 30 -16.89 34.87 -35.18
N ARG A 31 -17.86 34.15 -35.77
CA ARG A 31 -18.22 32.75 -35.46
C ARG A 31 -17.19 31.67 -35.86
N ASP A 32 -15.98 32.00 -36.30
CA ASP A 32 -14.99 30.99 -36.75
C ASP A 32 -13.87 30.65 -35.76
N ALA A 33 -13.92 31.14 -34.53
CA ALA A 33 -12.88 30.88 -33.51
C ALA A 33 -13.33 29.95 -32.36
N ARG A 34 -14.41 29.15 -32.53
CA ARG A 34 -14.88 28.19 -31.51
C ARG A 34 -14.44 26.73 -31.73
N GLY A 35 -13.68 26.45 -32.79
CA GLY A 35 -13.15 25.10 -33.08
C GLY A 35 -11.75 24.80 -32.55
N ALA A 36 -10.94 25.82 -32.19
CA ALA A 36 -9.49 25.64 -32.01
C ALA A 36 -8.97 25.64 -30.55
N TRP A 37 -9.82 25.86 -29.54
CA TRP A 37 -9.40 25.90 -28.13
C TRP A 37 -9.74 24.64 -27.32
N ARG A 38 -10.26 23.59 -27.98
CA ARG A 38 -10.42 22.23 -27.41
C ARG A 38 -9.43 21.23 -28.00
N ALA A 39 -8.21 21.64 -28.31
CA ALA A 39 -7.10 20.72 -28.58
C ALA A 39 -5.78 21.51 -28.64
N GLY A 40 -4.87 21.38 -27.67
CA GLY A 40 -3.45 21.66 -27.96
C GLY A 40 -2.51 22.00 -26.81
N GLY A 41 -2.15 21.06 -25.93
CA GLY A 41 -0.80 21.10 -25.35
C GLY A 41 0.25 20.81 -26.44
N PRO A 42 1.53 21.19 -26.24
CA PRO A 42 2.58 21.14 -27.28
C PRO A 42 2.65 19.79 -28.02
N PRO A 43 2.95 19.77 -29.33
CA PRO A 43 2.94 18.55 -30.17
C PRO A 43 3.78 17.38 -29.61
N GLN A 44 4.91 17.68 -28.97
CA GLN A 44 5.80 16.70 -28.34
C GLN A 44 5.14 15.99 -27.14
N LEU A 45 4.50 16.75 -26.24
CA LEU A 45 3.76 16.20 -25.10
C LEU A 45 2.51 15.40 -25.49
N ARG A 46 1.92 15.68 -26.67
CA ARG A 46 0.82 14.88 -27.23
C ARG A 46 1.31 13.60 -27.88
N ALA A 47 2.45 13.64 -28.55
CA ALA A 47 3.08 12.46 -29.14
C ALA A 47 3.56 11.48 -28.06
N GLU A 48 4.16 11.98 -26.98
CA GLU A 48 4.57 11.18 -25.81
C GLU A 48 3.37 10.57 -25.08
N ARG A 49 2.31 11.36 -24.80
CA ARG A 49 1.10 10.84 -24.15
C ARG A 49 0.27 9.92 -25.05
N ARG A 50 0.36 10.05 -26.38
CA ARG A 50 -0.23 9.09 -27.34
C ARG A 50 0.61 7.83 -27.46
N SER A 51 1.94 7.92 -27.45
CA SER A 51 2.80 6.74 -27.49
C SER A 51 2.67 5.94 -26.19
N GLU A 52 2.65 6.60 -25.01
CA GLU A 52 2.35 5.97 -23.72
C GLU A 52 0.97 5.31 -23.69
N ARG A 53 -0.09 5.98 -24.19
CA ARG A 53 -1.43 5.37 -24.23
C ARG A 53 -1.56 4.24 -25.27
N MET A 54 -0.65 4.15 -26.23
CA MET A 54 -0.64 3.14 -27.29
C MET A 54 0.24 1.93 -26.94
N THR A 55 1.33 2.11 -26.20
CA THR A 55 2.09 1.00 -25.58
C THR A 55 1.26 0.25 -24.54
N ILE A 56 0.48 0.97 -23.70
CA ILE A 56 -0.45 0.35 -22.74
C ILE A 56 -1.51 -0.53 -23.42
N ARG A 57 -1.87 -0.26 -24.69
CA ARG A 57 -2.84 -1.05 -25.45
C ARG A 57 -2.24 -2.29 -26.16
N ASN A 58 -0.93 -2.39 -26.29
CA ASN A 58 -0.26 -3.45 -27.09
C ASN A 58 0.55 -4.46 -26.26
N ASN A 59 0.53 -4.40 -24.93
CA ASN A 59 1.18 -5.38 -24.06
C ASN A 59 0.12 -6.25 -23.34
N PRO A 60 -0.25 -7.43 -23.90
CA PRO A 60 -1.30 -8.27 -23.33
C PRO A 60 -0.96 -8.77 -21.92
N GLY A 61 0.32 -9.08 -21.64
CA GLY A 61 0.77 -9.49 -20.30
C GLY A 61 0.50 -8.42 -19.25
N ARG A 62 0.82 -7.15 -19.55
CA ARG A 62 0.53 -6.02 -18.66
C ARG A 62 -0.97 -5.84 -18.41
N GLY A 63 -1.78 -5.96 -19.46
CA GLY A 63 -3.24 -5.88 -19.36
C GLY A 63 -3.81 -6.93 -18.40
N ARG A 64 -3.40 -8.19 -18.58
CA ARG A 64 -3.87 -9.30 -17.73
C ARG A 64 -3.39 -9.18 -16.29
N PHE A 65 -2.13 -8.77 -16.08
CA PHE A 65 -1.59 -8.54 -14.74
C PHE A 65 -2.39 -7.45 -14.00
N LYS A 66 -2.69 -6.34 -14.68
CA LYS A 66 -3.52 -5.27 -14.13
C LYS A 66 -4.96 -5.71 -13.85
N THR A 67 -5.53 -6.57 -14.68
CA THR A 67 -6.85 -7.16 -14.41
C THR A 67 -6.83 -8.02 -13.14
N ALA A 68 -5.75 -8.76 -12.89
CA ALA A 68 -5.64 -9.61 -11.71
C ALA A 68 -5.34 -8.84 -10.42
N PHE A 69 -4.50 -7.79 -10.48
CA PHE A 69 -3.94 -7.17 -9.28
C PHE A 69 -4.03 -5.63 -9.22
N GLY A 70 -4.53 -4.97 -10.27
CA GLY A 70 -4.56 -3.50 -10.37
C GLY A 70 -3.18 -2.89 -10.69
N ASP A 71 -2.97 -1.62 -10.31
CA ASP A 71 -1.71 -0.88 -10.49
C ASP A 71 -0.75 -1.04 -9.28
N LEU A 72 -0.95 -2.07 -8.45
CA LEU A 72 -0.22 -2.26 -7.20
C LEU A 72 1.01 -3.15 -7.41
N ARG A 73 2.05 -2.93 -6.60
CA ARG A 73 3.08 -3.95 -6.40
C ARG A 73 2.47 -5.14 -5.67
N VAL A 74 2.76 -6.33 -6.16
CA VAL A 74 2.11 -7.58 -5.74
C VAL A 74 3.04 -8.39 -4.84
N VAL A 75 2.52 -8.91 -3.73
CA VAL A 75 3.25 -9.85 -2.87
C VAL A 75 2.53 -11.19 -2.89
N LEU A 76 3.25 -12.22 -3.33
CA LEU A 76 2.76 -13.59 -3.45
C LEU A 76 3.65 -14.51 -2.59
N PRO A 77 3.32 -14.72 -1.30
CA PRO A 77 4.03 -15.69 -0.49
C PRO A 77 3.99 -17.08 -1.15
N VAL A 78 5.13 -17.75 -1.15
CA VAL A 78 5.31 -19.08 -1.74
C VAL A 78 5.31 -20.10 -0.60
N ILE A 79 4.32 -20.97 -0.60
CA ILE A 79 4.09 -21.99 0.42
C ILE A 79 4.64 -23.31 -0.10
N HIS A 80 5.71 -23.78 0.54
CA HIS A 80 6.27 -25.11 0.30
C HIS A 80 5.34 -26.12 0.96
N VAL A 81 4.64 -26.90 0.14
CA VAL A 81 3.55 -27.76 0.62
C VAL A 81 4.09 -29.08 1.16
N GLU A 82 3.68 -29.41 2.38
CA GLU A 82 3.87 -30.73 3.01
C GLU A 82 2.54 -31.48 3.10
N ASP A 83 1.52 -30.82 3.65
CA ASP A 83 0.16 -31.35 3.77
C ASP A 83 -0.90 -30.24 3.69
N ALA A 84 -2.17 -30.64 3.62
CA ALA A 84 -3.28 -29.71 3.48
C ALA A 84 -3.45 -28.76 4.66
N GLY A 85 -3.26 -29.24 5.89
CA GLY A 85 -3.40 -28.42 7.09
C GLY A 85 -2.30 -27.38 7.20
N GLN A 86 -1.05 -27.75 6.90
CA GLN A 86 0.07 -26.80 6.81
C GLN A 86 -0.16 -25.75 5.72
N ALA A 87 -0.55 -26.17 4.51
CA ALA A 87 -0.80 -25.24 3.42
C ALA A 87 -1.93 -24.24 3.74
N GLN A 88 -3.01 -24.71 4.38
CA GLN A 88 -4.11 -23.86 4.82
C GLN A 88 -3.69 -22.86 5.89
N ARG A 89 -2.94 -23.28 6.93
CA ARG A 89 -2.44 -22.37 7.96
C ARG A 89 -1.58 -21.26 7.37
N ASN A 90 -0.64 -21.60 6.49
CA ASN A 90 0.22 -20.60 5.83
C ASN A 90 -0.56 -19.69 4.88
N ALA A 91 -1.54 -20.21 4.15
CA ALA A 91 -2.40 -19.38 3.32
C ALA A 91 -3.18 -18.37 4.16
N THR A 92 -3.72 -18.78 5.32
CA THR A 92 -4.38 -17.88 6.28
C THR A 92 -3.41 -16.80 6.75
N VAL A 93 -2.19 -17.16 7.18
CA VAL A 93 -1.16 -16.17 7.59
C VAL A 93 -0.90 -15.15 6.48
N ALA A 94 -0.71 -15.60 5.25
CA ALA A 94 -0.48 -14.72 4.11
C ALA A 94 -1.66 -13.78 3.84
N PHE A 95 -2.89 -14.30 3.83
CA PHE A 95 -4.08 -13.50 3.52
C PHE A 95 -4.49 -12.54 4.64
N GLU A 96 -4.33 -12.93 5.90
CA GLU A 96 -4.55 -12.04 7.06
C GLU A 96 -3.52 -10.90 7.09
N ALA A 97 -2.29 -11.19 6.66
CA ALA A 97 -1.23 -10.19 6.49
C ALA A 97 -1.46 -9.25 5.27
N GLY A 98 -2.45 -9.53 4.42
CA GLY A 98 -2.82 -8.71 3.27
C GLY A 98 -2.13 -9.06 1.96
N ALA A 99 -1.67 -10.31 1.79
CA ALA A 99 -1.10 -10.77 0.52
C ALA A 99 -2.14 -10.72 -0.61
N ASP A 100 -1.68 -10.43 -1.82
CA ASP A 100 -2.54 -10.37 -3.02
C ASP A 100 -2.96 -11.76 -3.50
N GLY A 101 -2.18 -12.77 -3.12
CA GLY A 101 -2.30 -14.15 -3.54
C GLY A 101 -1.24 -15.01 -2.87
N VAL A 102 -1.31 -16.31 -3.09
CA VAL A 102 -0.24 -17.25 -2.69
C VAL A 102 0.13 -18.17 -3.86
N PHE A 103 1.37 -18.65 -3.86
CA PHE A 103 1.78 -19.77 -4.70
C PHE A 103 1.98 -21.02 -3.83
N LEU A 104 1.45 -22.15 -4.28
CA LEU A 104 1.74 -23.46 -3.68
C LEU A 104 2.79 -24.17 -4.53
N ILE A 105 3.84 -24.70 -3.91
CA ILE A 105 4.96 -25.36 -4.62
C ILE A 105 5.29 -26.73 -4.00
N ASN A 106 5.57 -27.72 -4.84
CA ASN A 106 5.83 -29.09 -4.41
C ASN A 106 7.33 -29.42 -4.37
N HIS A 107 7.94 -29.23 -3.20
CA HIS A 107 9.30 -29.72 -2.91
C HIS A 107 9.29 -31.11 -2.25
N ALA A 108 8.28 -31.39 -1.43
CA ALA A 108 8.19 -32.61 -0.62
C ALA A 108 7.08 -33.58 -1.09
N THR A 109 6.37 -33.23 -2.16
CA THR A 109 5.21 -34.00 -2.65
C THR A 109 5.15 -34.00 -4.18
N ASP A 110 4.27 -34.82 -4.76
CA ASP A 110 4.04 -34.86 -6.20
C ASP A 110 3.00 -33.82 -6.66
N TRP A 111 2.95 -33.54 -7.96
CA TRP A 111 2.00 -32.58 -8.51
C TRP A 111 0.52 -32.97 -8.24
N ARG A 112 0.20 -34.26 -8.12
CA ARG A 112 -1.19 -34.70 -7.89
C ARG A 112 -1.64 -34.25 -6.50
N THR A 113 -0.82 -34.54 -5.51
CA THR A 113 -1.03 -34.11 -4.13
C THR A 113 -1.05 -32.59 -4.03
N LEU A 114 -0.17 -31.88 -4.74
CA LEU A 114 -0.20 -30.41 -4.79
C LEU A 114 -1.54 -29.87 -5.31
N LEU A 115 -2.05 -30.41 -6.43
CA LEU A 115 -3.33 -29.98 -6.99
C LEU A 115 -4.51 -30.32 -6.07
N GLU A 116 -4.51 -31.47 -5.41
CA GLU A 116 -5.55 -31.80 -4.42
C GLU A 116 -5.48 -30.89 -3.18
N ILE A 117 -4.29 -30.55 -2.71
CA ILE A 117 -4.11 -29.57 -1.62
C ILE A 117 -4.58 -28.18 -2.07
N SER A 118 -4.30 -27.78 -3.31
CA SER A 118 -4.74 -26.48 -3.83
C SER A 118 -6.27 -26.32 -3.80
N LYS A 119 -7.03 -27.39 -4.07
CA LYS A 119 -8.50 -27.41 -3.93
C LYS A 119 -8.94 -27.20 -2.48
N LYS A 120 -8.24 -27.82 -1.53
CA LYS A 120 -8.52 -27.64 -0.08
C LYS A 120 -8.18 -26.23 0.40
N VAL A 121 -7.10 -25.63 -0.09
CA VAL A 121 -6.76 -24.22 0.22
C VAL A 121 -7.78 -23.28 -0.42
N ARG A 122 -8.21 -23.53 -1.67
CA ARG A 122 -9.28 -22.80 -2.35
C ARG A 122 -10.60 -22.83 -1.57
N ALA A 123 -10.99 -23.99 -1.05
CA ALA A 123 -12.19 -24.14 -0.24
C ALA A 123 -12.10 -23.36 1.09
N ALA A 124 -10.92 -23.33 1.73
CA ALA A 124 -10.68 -22.57 2.96
C ALA A 124 -10.53 -21.06 2.72
N CYS A 125 -10.17 -20.65 1.49
CA CYS A 125 -9.96 -19.25 1.11
C CYS A 125 -10.72 -18.89 -0.18
N PRO A 126 -12.07 -18.85 -0.15
CA PRO A 126 -12.87 -18.56 -1.34
C PRO A 126 -12.55 -17.18 -1.93
N GLY A 127 -12.50 -17.09 -3.26
CA GLY A 127 -12.27 -15.83 -3.99
C GLY A 127 -10.84 -15.27 -3.92
N ARG A 128 -9.92 -15.87 -3.16
CA ARG A 128 -8.52 -15.42 -3.10
C ARG A 128 -7.72 -15.83 -4.35
N TRP A 129 -6.64 -15.13 -4.69
CA TRP A 129 -5.77 -15.56 -5.79
C TRP A 129 -4.86 -16.71 -5.33
N ILE A 130 -4.91 -17.86 -6.01
CA ILE A 130 -4.08 -19.03 -5.68
C ILE A 130 -3.41 -19.52 -6.95
N GLY A 131 -2.09 -19.55 -6.94
CA GLY A 131 -1.28 -20.13 -8.00
C GLY A 131 -0.57 -21.41 -7.57
N VAL A 132 -0.02 -22.13 -8.54
CA VAL A 132 0.78 -23.34 -8.32
C VAL A 132 2.10 -23.29 -9.09
N ASN A 133 3.13 -23.93 -8.56
CA ASN A 133 4.36 -24.28 -9.26
C ASN A 133 4.59 -25.79 -9.10
N CYS A 134 4.36 -26.54 -10.18
CA CYS A 134 4.54 -28.00 -10.23
C CYS A 134 5.95 -28.33 -10.72
N LEU A 135 6.91 -28.47 -9.81
CA LEU A 135 8.34 -28.63 -10.13
C LEU A 135 8.67 -29.95 -10.85
N ASP A 136 7.85 -30.96 -10.66
CA ASP A 136 7.96 -32.31 -11.23
C ASP A 136 7.19 -32.48 -12.56
N LEU A 137 6.64 -31.39 -13.12
CA LEU A 137 5.95 -31.38 -14.40
C LEU A 137 6.60 -30.43 -15.40
N HIS A 138 6.71 -30.90 -16.65
CA HIS A 138 7.01 -30.01 -17.77
C HIS A 138 5.87 -28.98 -17.96
N PRO A 139 6.14 -27.71 -18.33
CA PRO A 139 5.11 -26.67 -18.45
C PRO A 139 3.90 -27.07 -19.32
N THR A 140 4.13 -27.78 -20.44
CA THR A 140 3.04 -28.29 -21.29
C THR A 140 2.10 -29.25 -20.54
N GLU A 141 2.64 -30.06 -19.63
CA GLU A 141 1.85 -31.01 -18.84
C GLU A 141 1.06 -30.31 -17.72
N VAL A 142 1.61 -29.22 -17.17
CA VAL A 142 0.92 -28.38 -16.19
C VAL A 142 -0.35 -27.79 -16.80
N PHE A 143 -0.24 -27.13 -17.96
CA PHE A 143 -1.40 -26.53 -18.64
C PHE A 143 -2.51 -27.53 -18.97
N ARG A 144 -2.17 -28.80 -19.23
CA ARG A 144 -3.18 -29.85 -19.51
C ARG A 144 -3.88 -30.40 -18.25
N ARG A 145 -3.35 -30.15 -17.05
CA ARG A 145 -3.79 -30.78 -15.79
C ARG A 145 -4.41 -29.83 -14.79
N VAL A 146 -3.99 -28.56 -14.81
CA VAL A 146 -4.54 -27.52 -13.94
C VAL A 146 -6.00 -27.22 -14.30
N SER A 147 -6.84 -27.05 -13.28
CA SER A 147 -8.22 -26.59 -13.46
C SER A 147 -8.28 -25.06 -13.60
N GLU A 148 -9.44 -24.56 -14.03
CA GLU A 148 -9.73 -23.13 -14.10
C GLU A 148 -9.70 -22.41 -12.73
N ASP A 149 -9.83 -23.15 -11.63
CA ASP A 149 -9.79 -22.60 -10.26
C ASP A 149 -8.40 -22.07 -9.84
N ILE A 150 -7.35 -22.48 -10.57
CA ILE A 150 -5.98 -22.01 -10.36
C ILE A 150 -5.80 -20.67 -11.07
N SER A 151 -5.53 -19.63 -10.28
CA SER A 151 -5.42 -18.25 -10.75
C SER A 151 -4.08 -17.93 -11.42
N GLY A 152 -3.04 -18.71 -11.13
CA GLY A 152 -1.71 -18.54 -11.71
C GLY A 152 -0.91 -19.83 -11.81
N ILE A 153 -0.10 -19.93 -12.86
CA ILE A 153 0.86 -21.02 -13.06
C ILE A 153 2.23 -20.38 -13.10
N TRP A 154 3.12 -20.87 -12.25
CA TRP A 154 4.52 -20.50 -12.26
C TRP A 154 5.37 -21.70 -12.68
N VAL A 155 6.31 -21.47 -13.60
CA VAL A 155 7.36 -22.43 -13.95
C VAL A 155 8.74 -21.78 -13.86
N ASP A 156 9.73 -22.52 -13.37
CA ASP A 156 11.11 -22.02 -13.19
C ASP A 156 11.86 -21.84 -14.52
N ASN A 157 11.41 -22.50 -15.58
CA ASN A 157 11.99 -22.39 -16.92
C ASN A 157 10.87 -22.29 -17.97
N ALA A 158 10.75 -21.12 -18.60
CA ALA A 158 9.82 -20.90 -19.70
C ALA A 158 10.36 -21.36 -21.08
N GLU A 159 11.53 -22.01 -21.09
CA GLU A 159 12.22 -22.52 -22.28
C GLU A 159 12.50 -21.48 -23.36
N ILE A 160 12.80 -20.24 -22.93
CA ILE A 160 13.28 -19.17 -23.80
C ILE A 160 14.76 -19.40 -24.11
N ASP A 161 15.10 -19.35 -25.40
CA ASP A 161 16.46 -19.51 -25.91
C ASP A 161 16.91 -18.30 -26.73
N GLU A 162 17.62 -17.36 -26.10
CA GLU A 162 18.06 -16.12 -26.75
C GLU A 162 19.07 -16.31 -27.89
N ARG A 163 19.59 -17.53 -28.07
CA ARG A 163 20.60 -17.85 -29.09
C ARG A 163 19.99 -18.05 -30.48
N THR A 164 18.67 -18.18 -30.57
CA THR A 164 17.92 -18.42 -31.80
C THR A 164 16.68 -17.54 -31.85
N THR A 165 16.28 -17.10 -33.04
CA THR A 165 15.02 -16.36 -33.22
C THR A 165 13.81 -17.29 -33.17
N ALA A 166 13.95 -18.54 -33.62
CA ALA A 166 12.90 -19.56 -33.49
C ALA A 166 12.87 -20.11 -32.06
N GLN A 167 11.68 -20.19 -31.46
CA GLN A 167 11.47 -20.61 -30.06
C GLN A 167 10.58 -21.87 -29.97
N PRO A 168 10.95 -23.00 -30.60
CA PRO A 168 10.05 -24.16 -30.76
C PRO A 168 9.57 -24.75 -29.43
N GLN A 169 10.34 -24.60 -28.35
CA GLN A 169 9.98 -25.05 -27.02
C GLN A 169 8.90 -24.14 -26.39
N ALA A 170 9.14 -22.83 -26.37
CA ALA A 170 8.17 -21.85 -25.90
C ALA A 170 6.89 -21.84 -26.76
N ASP A 171 6.99 -22.07 -28.08
CA ASP A 171 5.86 -22.24 -28.99
C ASP A 171 4.97 -23.42 -28.57
N ARG A 172 5.55 -24.58 -28.22
CA ARG A 172 4.79 -25.74 -27.72
C ARG A 172 4.11 -25.45 -26.38
N ILE A 173 4.77 -24.70 -25.50
CA ILE A 173 4.18 -24.27 -24.21
C ILE A 173 2.99 -23.34 -24.45
N ALA A 174 3.13 -22.36 -25.35
CA ALA A 174 2.06 -21.45 -25.73
C ALA A 174 0.88 -22.19 -26.37
N GLU A 175 1.13 -23.13 -27.27
CA GLU A 175 0.09 -23.97 -27.89
C GLU A 175 -0.63 -24.84 -26.84
N ALA A 176 0.10 -25.44 -25.90
CA ALA A 176 -0.50 -26.23 -24.82
C ALA A 176 -1.38 -25.37 -23.90
N ARG A 177 -0.95 -24.14 -23.62
CA ARG A 177 -1.71 -23.15 -22.86
C ARG A 177 -2.97 -22.70 -23.59
N GLU A 178 -2.87 -22.42 -24.88
CA GLU A 178 -4.02 -22.01 -25.70
C GLU A 178 -5.05 -23.14 -25.76
N LYS A 179 -4.61 -24.37 -26.04
CA LYS A 179 -5.48 -25.56 -26.10
C LYS A 179 -6.15 -25.90 -24.77
N SER A 180 -5.55 -25.57 -23.63
CA SER A 180 -6.18 -25.83 -22.34
C SER A 180 -7.30 -24.85 -22.01
N GLY A 181 -7.38 -23.71 -22.70
CA GLY A 181 -8.37 -22.67 -22.40
C GLY A 181 -8.17 -22.00 -21.04
N TRP A 182 -7.05 -22.23 -20.37
CA TRP A 182 -6.84 -21.77 -19.00
C TRP A 182 -6.71 -20.23 -18.92
N PRO A 183 -7.55 -19.55 -18.10
CA PRO A 183 -7.67 -18.09 -18.14
C PRO A 183 -6.68 -17.34 -17.24
N GLY A 184 -5.93 -18.03 -16.38
CA GLY A 184 -5.07 -17.42 -15.36
C GLY A 184 -3.77 -16.81 -15.88
N LEU A 185 -2.94 -16.32 -14.96
CA LEU A 185 -1.67 -15.64 -15.25
C LEU A 185 -0.47 -16.58 -15.30
N TYR A 186 0.26 -16.57 -16.41
CA TYR A 186 1.47 -17.37 -16.58
C TYR A 186 2.72 -16.58 -16.15
N PHE A 187 3.35 -17.07 -15.07
CA PHE A 187 4.62 -16.62 -14.53
C PHE A 187 5.74 -17.53 -15.06
N GLY A 188 6.55 -17.04 -15.98
CA GLY A 188 7.55 -17.86 -16.66
C GLY A 188 8.98 -17.46 -16.31
N GLY A 189 9.79 -18.43 -15.92
CA GLY A 189 11.18 -18.23 -15.51
C GLY A 189 12.12 -17.83 -16.65
N VAL A 190 12.83 -16.71 -16.48
CA VAL A 190 13.88 -16.21 -17.38
C VAL A 190 15.12 -15.83 -16.57
N ALA A 191 16.29 -16.31 -17.00
CA ALA A 191 17.55 -16.21 -16.25
C ALA A 191 17.37 -16.62 -14.77
N PHE A 192 16.67 -17.74 -14.57
CA PHE A 192 16.32 -18.26 -13.25
C PHE A 192 17.44 -19.14 -12.67
N LYS A 193 17.53 -19.26 -11.35
CA LYS A 193 18.53 -20.12 -10.69
C LYS A 193 18.42 -21.57 -11.16
N TYR A 194 19.56 -22.26 -11.23
CA TYR A 194 19.69 -23.66 -11.60
C TYR A 194 19.26 -24.03 -13.04
N GLN A 195 18.88 -23.04 -13.86
CA GLN A 195 18.59 -23.23 -15.27
C GLN A 195 19.81 -22.92 -16.15
N ARG A 196 19.67 -23.15 -17.46
CA ARG A 196 20.68 -22.76 -18.46
C ARG A 196 21.08 -21.29 -18.26
N GLN A 197 22.39 -21.02 -18.25
CA GLN A 197 22.89 -19.65 -18.21
C GLN A 197 22.49 -18.90 -19.48
N VAL A 198 21.91 -17.72 -19.28
CA VAL A 198 21.53 -16.80 -20.36
C VAL A 198 22.74 -15.95 -20.72
N SER A 199 23.07 -15.93 -22.00
CA SER A 199 24.22 -15.18 -22.55
C SER A 199 23.89 -13.72 -22.84
N ASP A 200 22.69 -13.44 -23.34
CA ASP A 200 22.13 -12.09 -23.53
C ASP A 200 20.81 -11.95 -22.75
N LEU A 201 20.91 -11.36 -21.56
CA LEU A 201 19.78 -11.16 -20.66
C LEU A 201 18.67 -10.30 -21.28
N ALA A 202 19.05 -9.29 -22.07
CA ALA A 202 18.10 -8.36 -22.64
C ALA A 202 17.36 -8.98 -23.84
N ALA A 203 18.05 -9.79 -24.66
CA ALA A 203 17.42 -10.55 -25.73
C ALA A 203 16.42 -11.59 -25.17
N ALA A 204 16.84 -12.37 -24.17
CA ALA A 204 15.96 -13.34 -23.51
C ALA A 204 14.69 -12.68 -22.96
N ALA A 205 14.84 -11.55 -22.27
CA ALA A 205 13.72 -10.80 -21.71
C ALA A 205 12.75 -10.28 -22.79
N ARG A 206 13.26 -9.71 -23.89
CA ARG A 206 12.42 -9.24 -24.99
C ARG A 206 11.64 -10.37 -25.65
N MET A 207 12.30 -11.50 -25.94
CA MET A 207 11.67 -12.68 -26.54
C MET A 207 10.55 -13.23 -25.63
N ALA A 208 10.79 -13.25 -24.32
CA ALA A 208 9.84 -13.76 -23.34
C ALA A 208 8.48 -13.02 -23.34
N THR A 209 8.45 -11.74 -23.70
CA THR A 209 7.22 -10.91 -23.69
C THR A 209 6.10 -11.43 -24.60
N SER A 210 6.45 -12.23 -25.63
CA SER A 210 5.49 -12.85 -26.55
C SER A 210 4.85 -14.13 -26.01
N TYR A 211 5.43 -14.73 -24.97
CA TYR A 211 5.05 -16.08 -24.49
C TYR A 211 4.50 -16.07 -23.05
N ILE A 212 4.90 -15.08 -22.25
CA ILE A 212 4.72 -15.06 -20.80
C ILE A 212 3.91 -13.83 -20.42
N ASP A 213 3.01 -13.92 -19.42
CA ASP A 213 2.31 -12.72 -18.93
C ASP A 213 3.14 -11.94 -17.90
N VAL A 214 3.90 -12.68 -17.08
CA VAL A 214 4.80 -12.13 -16.05
C VAL A 214 6.15 -12.82 -16.15
N VAL A 215 7.17 -12.08 -16.57
CA VAL A 215 8.54 -12.60 -16.61
C VAL A 215 9.04 -12.72 -15.18
N THR A 216 9.46 -13.91 -14.77
CA THR A 216 9.92 -14.18 -13.41
C THR A 216 11.41 -14.48 -13.42
N THR A 217 12.19 -13.79 -12.58
CA THR A 217 13.63 -14.11 -12.38
C THR A 217 13.94 -14.35 -10.91
N SER A 218 15.16 -14.81 -10.61
CA SER A 218 15.63 -15.02 -9.24
C SER A 218 17.06 -14.58 -9.01
N GLY A 219 17.48 -14.57 -7.74
CA GLY A 219 18.90 -14.56 -7.38
C GLY A 219 19.61 -15.89 -7.71
N PRO A 220 20.90 -16.03 -7.35
CA PRO A 220 21.73 -17.18 -7.72
C PRO A 220 21.34 -18.49 -7.01
N GLY A 221 20.59 -18.41 -5.91
CA GLY A 221 20.15 -19.57 -5.14
C GLY A 221 18.92 -19.29 -4.28
N THR A 222 18.41 -20.33 -3.63
CA THR A 222 17.29 -20.21 -2.68
C THR A 222 17.67 -19.30 -1.51
N GLY A 223 16.80 -18.32 -1.20
CA GLY A 223 17.04 -17.31 -0.16
C GLY A 223 18.07 -16.23 -0.53
N GLN A 224 18.76 -16.35 -1.68
CA GLN A 224 19.76 -15.38 -2.11
C GLN A 224 19.11 -14.32 -3.01
N ALA A 225 19.34 -13.04 -2.69
CA ALA A 225 18.78 -11.91 -3.43
C ALA A 225 19.35 -11.83 -4.85
N ALA A 226 18.53 -11.37 -5.80
CA ALA A 226 19.01 -11.02 -7.13
C ALA A 226 19.87 -9.75 -7.07
N GLU A 227 20.96 -9.72 -7.82
CA GLU A 227 21.73 -8.50 -7.99
C GLU A 227 20.86 -7.40 -8.61
N ARG A 228 20.86 -6.21 -8.01
CA ARG A 228 20.03 -5.10 -8.48
C ARG A 228 20.32 -4.71 -9.94
N SER A 229 21.58 -4.83 -10.37
CA SER A 229 22.01 -4.61 -11.76
C SER A 229 21.28 -5.55 -12.74
N LYS A 230 21.19 -6.84 -12.41
CA LYS A 230 20.42 -7.84 -13.17
C LYS A 230 18.96 -7.46 -13.29
N VAL A 231 18.33 -7.08 -12.17
CA VAL A 231 16.91 -6.67 -12.16
C VAL A 231 16.69 -5.41 -12.99
N ALA A 232 17.59 -4.42 -12.89
CA ALA A 232 17.52 -3.19 -13.67
C ALA A 232 17.66 -3.46 -15.18
N ALA A 233 18.59 -4.34 -15.59
CA ALA A 233 18.77 -4.74 -16.98
C ALA A 233 17.51 -5.43 -17.54
N LEU A 234 16.91 -6.35 -16.77
CA LEU A 234 15.63 -6.97 -17.13
C LEU A 234 14.51 -5.92 -17.24
N ARG A 235 14.41 -4.99 -16.28
CA ARG A 235 13.39 -3.95 -16.33
C ARG A 235 13.52 -3.07 -17.57
N GLN A 236 14.74 -2.66 -17.89
CA GLN A 236 15.02 -1.87 -19.08
C GLN A 236 14.62 -2.63 -20.36
N ALA A 237 14.90 -3.94 -20.44
CA ALA A 237 14.56 -4.75 -21.62
C ALA A 237 13.06 -5.02 -21.77
N LEU A 238 12.34 -5.17 -20.65
CA LEU A 238 10.90 -5.49 -20.60
C LEU A 238 9.99 -4.27 -20.75
N GLY A 239 10.49 -3.06 -20.47
CA GLY A 239 9.67 -1.85 -20.46
C GLY A 239 8.55 -1.95 -19.43
N ASP A 240 7.30 -1.95 -19.90
CA ASP A 240 6.10 -2.01 -19.05
C ASP A 240 5.58 -3.44 -18.83
N HIS A 241 6.19 -4.45 -19.46
CA HIS A 241 5.80 -5.85 -19.27
C HIS A 241 6.05 -6.30 -17.82
N PRO A 242 5.14 -7.04 -17.16
CA PRO A 242 5.30 -7.37 -15.74
C PRO A 242 6.57 -8.16 -15.44
N LEU A 243 7.29 -7.77 -14.39
CA LEU A 243 8.48 -8.46 -13.86
C LEU A 243 8.26 -8.91 -12.42
N ALA A 244 8.40 -10.22 -12.19
CA ALA A 244 8.39 -10.84 -10.88
C ALA A 244 9.80 -11.20 -10.39
N LEU A 245 10.05 -10.98 -9.10
CA LEU A 245 11.26 -11.44 -8.41
C LEU A 245 10.92 -12.58 -7.46
N ALA A 246 11.47 -13.75 -7.75
CA ALA A 246 11.42 -14.91 -6.87
C ALA A 246 12.75 -15.06 -6.11
N SER A 247 12.66 -15.61 -4.89
CA SER A 247 13.83 -15.90 -4.03
C SER A 247 14.56 -14.65 -3.50
N GLY A 248 14.93 -14.70 -2.21
CA GLY A 248 15.83 -13.73 -1.60
C GLY A 248 15.28 -12.33 -1.37
N ILE A 249 13.97 -12.10 -1.55
CA ILE A 249 13.30 -10.89 -1.08
C ILE A 249 13.00 -11.03 0.41
N THR A 250 13.27 -9.98 1.16
CA THR A 250 12.99 -9.90 2.60
C THR A 250 12.41 -8.52 2.93
N PRO A 251 11.78 -8.33 4.11
CA PRO A 251 11.41 -6.99 4.57
C PRO A 251 12.56 -5.99 4.47
N GLU A 252 13.78 -6.41 4.78
CA GLU A 252 14.97 -5.56 4.84
C GLU A 252 15.44 -5.07 3.46
N ASN A 253 15.29 -5.87 2.40
CA ASN A 253 15.85 -5.53 1.09
C ASN A 253 14.83 -5.12 0.02
N VAL A 254 13.53 -5.39 0.22
CA VAL A 254 12.52 -5.21 -0.85
C VAL A 254 12.45 -3.79 -1.40
N ALA A 255 12.76 -2.78 -0.57
CA ALA A 255 12.75 -1.38 -1.00
C ALA A 255 13.79 -1.06 -2.09
N GLN A 256 14.86 -1.84 -2.19
CA GLN A 256 15.95 -1.61 -3.15
C GLN A 256 15.54 -1.93 -4.60
N VAL A 257 14.47 -2.72 -4.75
CA VAL A 257 13.94 -3.17 -6.04
C VAL A 257 12.59 -2.52 -6.38
N PHE A 258 12.15 -1.54 -5.59
CA PHE A 258 10.99 -0.72 -5.93
C PHE A 258 11.21 0.04 -7.25
N GLY A 259 10.20 0.01 -8.11
CA GLY A 259 10.28 0.57 -9.46
C GLY A 259 11.03 -0.32 -10.47
N LEU A 260 11.64 -1.41 -10.02
CA LEU A 260 12.29 -2.40 -10.89
C LEU A 260 11.46 -3.66 -11.06
N ALA A 261 10.66 -4.05 -10.07
CA ALA A 261 9.80 -5.24 -10.12
C ALA A 261 8.36 -4.92 -9.71
N ASP A 262 7.43 -5.68 -10.27
CA ASP A 262 5.97 -5.54 -10.12
C ASP A 262 5.40 -6.57 -9.14
N ALA A 263 6.01 -7.76 -9.05
CA ALA A 263 5.60 -8.83 -8.15
C ALA A 263 6.77 -9.44 -7.36
N PHE A 264 6.52 -9.87 -6.14
CA PHE A 264 7.51 -10.49 -5.26
C PHE A 264 7.01 -11.88 -4.80
N LEU A 265 7.71 -12.93 -5.24
CA LEU A 265 7.44 -14.33 -4.88
C LEU A 265 8.39 -14.74 -3.75
N VAL A 266 7.86 -14.88 -2.53
CA VAL A 266 8.70 -14.94 -1.32
C VAL A 266 8.35 -16.13 -0.43
N ALA A 267 9.34 -16.96 -0.12
CA ALA A 267 9.27 -18.01 0.91
C ALA A 267 10.24 -17.67 2.05
N THR A 268 11.51 -18.10 1.92
CA THR A 268 12.56 -18.04 2.96
C THR A 268 12.67 -16.70 3.70
N GLY A 269 12.51 -15.56 3.02
CA GLY A 269 12.64 -14.24 3.64
C GLY A 269 11.56 -13.89 4.68
N VAL A 270 10.44 -14.62 4.67
CA VAL A 270 9.27 -14.42 5.55
C VAL A 270 8.88 -15.71 6.28
N SER A 271 9.75 -16.70 6.35
CA SER A 271 9.48 -17.99 7.00
C SER A 271 10.28 -18.18 8.29
N THR A 272 9.73 -18.92 9.25
CA THR A 272 10.46 -19.38 10.45
C THR A 272 11.22 -20.69 10.21
N SER A 273 10.76 -21.48 9.23
CA SER A 273 11.39 -22.74 8.79
C SER A 273 11.40 -22.82 7.26
N PHE A 274 11.71 -23.99 6.69
CA PHE A 274 11.57 -24.20 5.24
C PHE A 274 10.11 -24.15 4.76
N THR A 275 9.15 -24.45 5.64
CA THR A 275 7.73 -24.65 5.27
C THR A 275 6.77 -23.75 6.02
N GLU A 276 7.13 -23.20 7.18
CA GLU A 276 6.23 -22.38 8.00
C GLU A 276 6.49 -20.89 7.80
N LEU A 277 5.44 -20.14 7.46
CA LEU A 277 5.50 -18.68 7.34
C LEU A 277 5.57 -18.05 8.74
N ASP A 278 6.38 -17.00 8.87
CA ASP A 278 6.40 -16.13 10.04
C ASP A 278 5.34 -15.03 9.85
N PRO A 279 4.28 -14.98 10.67
CA PRO A 279 3.22 -13.96 10.53
C PRO A 279 3.73 -12.52 10.66
N VAL A 280 4.72 -12.29 11.52
CA VAL A 280 5.28 -10.96 11.77
C VAL A 280 6.09 -10.51 10.56
N ARG A 281 7.00 -11.36 10.05
CA ARG A 281 7.82 -11.02 8.88
C ARG A 281 7.01 -10.94 7.60
N THR A 282 6.00 -11.80 7.44
CA THR A 282 5.07 -11.77 6.30
C THR A 282 4.30 -10.44 6.28
N SER A 283 3.73 -10.05 7.42
CA SER A 283 3.05 -8.76 7.58
C SER A 283 3.99 -7.58 7.35
N GLU A 284 5.23 -7.66 7.84
CA GLU A 284 6.22 -6.61 7.63
C GLU A 284 6.58 -6.43 6.16
N LEU A 285 6.83 -7.52 5.42
CA LEU A 285 7.13 -7.48 4.00
C LEU A 285 5.96 -6.86 3.22
N ILE A 286 4.74 -7.38 3.42
CA ILE A 286 3.55 -6.90 2.72
C ILE A 286 3.35 -5.43 3.02
N ARG A 287 3.44 -5.03 4.29
CA ARG A 287 3.37 -3.62 4.67
C ARG A 287 4.43 -2.80 3.96
N ARG A 288 5.69 -3.23 3.89
CA ARG A 288 6.74 -2.46 3.19
C ARG A 288 6.48 -2.35 1.69
N VAL A 289 5.93 -3.37 1.04
CA VAL A 289 5.60 -3.34 -0.40
C VAL A 289 4.36 -2.48 -0.68
N LYS A 290 3.36 -2.57 0.19
CA LYS A 290 2.07 -1.85 0.07
C LYS A 290 2.16 -0.40 0.56
N SER A 291 2.95 -0.14 1.59
CA SER A 291 3.32 1.21 1.98
C SER A 291 4.23 1.77 0.90
N ARG A 292 3.75 2.82 0.21
CA ARG A 292 4.47 3.65 -0.78
C ARG A 292 4.41 3.14 -2.22
N GLN A 293 3.33 3.49 -2.93
CA GLN A 293 3.50 3.87 -4.33
C GLN A 293 4.33 5.17 -4.37
N GLN A 294 5.43 5.18 -5.12
CA GLN A 294 5.99 6.45 -5.58
C GLN A 294 4.99 7.00 -6.61
N GLY A 295 4.19 7.99 -6.20
CA GLY A 295 3.20 8.63 -7.06
C GLY A 295 1.82 8.87 -6.45
N ASP A 296 1.49 8.27 -5.30
CA ASP A 296 0.28 8.64 -4.56
C ASP A 296 0.47 10.05 -3.95
N PRO A 297 -0.52 10.97 -4.01
CA PRO A 297 -0.37 12.26 -3.35
C PRO A 297 0.00 12.00 -1.89
N ARG A 298 1.10 12.60 -1.42
CA ARG A 298 1.42 12.55 0.01
C ARG A 298 0.16 13.00 0.77
N PRO A 299 -0.23 12.33 1.86
CA PRO A 299 -1.16 12.96 2.79
C PRO A 299 -0.58 14.34 3.10
N GLU A 300 -1.45 15.35 3.06
CA GLU A 300 -1.00 16.75 3.12
C GLU A 300 -0.25 17.02 4.42
N SER A 301 -0.44 16.22 5.47
CA SER A 301 0.26 16.28 6.76
C SER A 301 0.88 14.92 7.15
N PRO A 302 1.79 14.89 8.15
CA PRO A 302 2.25 13.64 8.76
C PRO A 302 1.09 12.80 9.30
N SER A 303 1.23 11.47 9.23
CA SER A 303 0.30 10.50 9.79
C SER A 303 0.44 10.41 11.31
N VAL A 304 -0.68 10.25 12.03
CA VAL A 304 -0.69 10.26 13.50
C VAL A 304 -1.51 9.10 14.06
N CYS A 305 -0.97 8.39 15.05
CA CYS A 305 -1.72 7.46 15.87
C CYS A 305 -1.85 7.96 17.32
N PHE A 306 -3.08 8.18 17.77
CA PHE A 306 -3.41 8.55 19.16
C PHE A 306 -3.57 7.30 20.02
N VAL A 307 -2.94 7.25 21.19
CA VAL A 307 -2.92 6.07 22.06
C VAL A 307 -3.32 6.41 23.50
N CYS A 308 -4.27 5.68 24.05
CA CYS A 308 -4.58 5.69 25.49
C CYS A 308 -4.70 4.23 25.99
N GLU A 309 -5.22 3.99 27.20
CA GLU A 309 -5.32 2.61 27.69
C GLU A 309 -6.34 1.78 26.90
N TRP A 310 -7.61 2.23 26.79
CA TRP A 310 -8.72 1.38 26.30
C TRP A 310 -9.27 1.72 24.90
N ASN A 311 -8.81 2.81 24.29
CA ASN A 311 -9.34 3.32 23.00
C ASN A 311 -10.86 3.59 22.94
N GLU A 312 -11.45 3.97 24.06
CA GLU A 312 -12.84 4.46 24.14
C GLU A 312 -12.92 5.92 24.62
N GLY A 313 -11.77 6.43 25.08
CA GLY A 313 -11.58 7.68 25.80
C GLY A 313 -10.83 8.75 25.03
N ARG A 314 -9.70 9.14 25.62
CA ARG A 314 -8.80 10.22 25.21
C ARG A 314 -8.32 10.08 23.76
N SER A 315 -7.92 8.87 23.35
CA SER A 315 -7.35 8.66 22.00
C SER A 315 -8.34 8.81 20.86
N VAL A 316 -9.54 8.21 20.99
CA VAL A 316 -10.60 8.34 19.96
C VAL A 316 -11.17 9.75 19.92
N HIS A 317 -11.31 10.41 21.08
CA HIS A 317 -11.74 11.81 21.15
C HIS A 317 -10.82 12.70 20.31
N LEU A 318 -9.51 12.63 20.56
CA LEU A 318 -8.54 13.43 19.82
C LEU A 318 -8.49 13.07 18.34
N GLU A 319 -8.55 11.78 17.98
CA GLU A 319 -8.60 11.38 16.56
C GLU A 319 -9.77 12.05 15.83
N LEU A 320 -10.98 11.96 16.39
CA LEU A 320 -12.19 12.48 15.76
C LEU A 320 -12.21 14.00 15.68
N VAL A 321 -11.83 14.70 16.77
CA VAL A 321 -11.82 16.17 16.79
C VAL A 321 -10.71 16.73 15.90
N VAL A 322 -9.50 16.17 15.94
CA VAL A 322 -8.40 16.61 15.06
C VAL A 322 -8.75 16.36 13.59
N ARG A 323 -9.36 15.21 13.27
CA ARG A 323 -9.83 14.92 11.91
C ARG A 323 -10.83 15.97 11.43
N HIS A 324 -11.86 16.23 12.23
CA HIS A 324 -12.90 17.22 11.92
C HIS A 324 -12.32 18.61 11.65
N LEU A 325 -11.39 19.06 12.51
CA LEU A 325 -10.74 20.36 12.36
C LEU A 325 -9.89 20.46 11.10
N LEU A 326 -9.13 19.42 10.76
CA LEU A 326 -8.28 19.40 9.56
C LEU A 326 -9.12 19.28 8.28
N GLU A 327 -10.18 18.48 8.28
CA GLU A 327 -11.10 18.37 7.15
C GLU A 327 -11.85 19.67 6.89
N ALA A 328 -12.26 20.40 7.94
CA ALA A 328 -12.84 21.74 7.81
C ALA A 328 -11.87 22.76 7.18
N ARG A 329 -10.55 22.52 7.29
CA ARG A 329 -9.48 23.30 6.64
C ARG A 329 -9.15 22.80 5.22
N GLY A 330 -9.91 21.83 4.71
CA GLY A 330 -9.74 21.26 3.37
C GLY A 330 -8.63 20.22 3.27
N MET A 331 -8.11 19.72 4.39
CA MET A 331 -7.05 18.71 4.41
C MET A 331 -7.62 17.29 4.43
N ARG A 332 -6.80 16.32 4.03
CA ARG A 332 -7.10 14.89 4.13
C ARG A 332 -6.09 14.20 5.04
N PRO A 333 -6.35 14.14 6.36
CA PRO A 333 -5.36 13.66 7.31
C PRO A 333 -5.41 12.13 7.49
N ASP A 334 -4.24 11.50 7.63
CA ASP A 334 -4.10 10.08 7.99
C ASP A 334 -3.97 9.95 9.51
N LEU A 335 -5.12 9.90 10.19
CA LEU A 335 -5.20 9.79 11.64
C LEU A 335 -5.77 8.43 12.04
N ARG A 336 -5.33 7.91 13.19
CA ARG A 336 -5.76 6.64 13.76
C ARG A 336 -5.79 6.75 15.28
N SER A 337 -6.56 5.91 15.96
CA SER A 337 -6.49 5.75 17.41
C SER A 337 -6.41 4.27 17.81
N ALA A 338 -5.76 4.03 18.95
CA ALA A 338 -5.61 2.69 19.51
C ALA A 338 -5.49 2.72 21.04
N GLY A 339 -5.51 1.51 21.62
CA GLY A 339 -5.45 1.24 23.04
C GLY A 339 -4.29 0.29 23.35
N LEU A 340 -3.66 0.44 24.51
CA LEU A 340 -2.76 -0.61 25.01
C LEU A 340 -3.51 -1.86 25.47
N SER A 341 -4.79 -1.68 25.77
CA SER A 341 -5.77 -2.68 26.15
C SER A 341 -7.04 -2.50 25.31
N GLN A 342 -7.82 -3.57 25.16
CA GLN A 342 -9.04 -3.57 24.34
C GLN A 342 -10.21 -3.05 25.19
N GLY A 343 -10.78 -1.90 24.82
CA GLY A 343 -11.96 -1.33 25.46
C GLY A 343 -13.25 -1.58 24.69
N GLY A 344 -14.29 -0.85 25.08
CA GLY A 344 -15.60 -0.85 24.45
C GLY A 344 -15.71 0.18 23.33
N GLY A 345 -16.74 1.02 23.41
CA GLY A 345 -17.02 2.07 22.43
C GLY A 345 -17.12 3.44 23.09
N VAL A 346 -17.26 4.48 22.27
CA VAL A 346 -17.48 5.84 22.77
C VAL A 346 -18.79 5.87 23.57
N ASN A 347 -18.68 6.22 24.86
CA ASN A 347 -19.82 6.30 25.77
C ASN A 347 -20.84 7.38 25.32
N ARG A 348 -22.08 7.31 25.83
CA ARG A 348 -23.17 8.20 25.41
C ARG A 348 -22.84 9.68 25.59
N LEU A 349 -22.36 10.07 26.77
CA LEU A 349 -22.08 11.48 27.08
C LEU A 349 -21.01 12.06 26.14
N ARG A 350 -19.93 11.32 25.87
CA ARG A 350 -18.88 11.73 24.92
C ARG A 350 -19.42 11.81 23.49
N ARG A 351 -20.28 10.87 23.08
CA ARG A 351 -20.92 10.92 21.77
C ARG A 351 -21.75 12.19 21.61
N ASP A 352 -22.59 12.50 22.60
CA ASP A 352 -23.45 13.69 22.57
C ASP A 352 -22.59 14.97 22.49
N HIS A 353 -21.48 15.02 23.23
CA HIS A 353 -20.50 16.10 23.16
C HIS A 353 -19.86 16.24 21.76
N LEU A 354 -19.37 15.15 21.18
CA LEU A 354 -18.75 15.15 19.84
C LEU A 354 -19.75 15.54 18.74
N VAL A 355 -21.01 15.11 18.86
CA VAL A 355 -22.09 15.54 17.95
C VAL A 355 -22.35 17.05 18.08
N ALA A 356 -22.32 17.60 19.31
CA ALA A 356 -22.46 19.04 19.54
C ALA A 356 -21.32 19.85 18.90
N LEU A 357 -20.14 19.25 18.69
CA LEU A 357 -19.03 19.85 17.95
C LEU A 357 -19.19 19.76 16.42
N GLY A 358 -20.24 19.12 15.92
CA GLY A 358 -20.49 18.95 14.48
C GLY A 358 -19.84 17.72 13.85
N ILE A 359 -19.40 16.75 14.66
CA ILE A 359 -18.91 15.46 14.17
C ILE A 359 -20.10 14.55 13.90
N ASP A 360 -20.12 13.95 12.72
CA ASP A 360 -21.22 13.08 12.29
C ASP A 360 -21.40 11.86 13.22
N ALA A 361 -22.66 11.58 13.56
CA ALA A 361 -23.01 10.52 14.51
C ALA A 361 -22.68 9.12 13.98
N GLU A 362 -22.79 8.88 12.67
CA GLU A 362 -22.42 7.61 12.06
C GLU A 362 -20.90 7.39 12.14
N THR A 363 -20.11 8.44 11.94
CA THR A 363 -18.65 8.42 12.10
C THR A 363 -18.24 8.02 13.52
N ILE A 364 -18.89 8.60 14.54
CA ILE A 364 -18.62 8.24 15.95
C ILE A 364 -19.05 6.78 16.22
N ALA A 365 -20.22 6.37 15.69
CA ALA A 365 -20.76 5.03 15.87
C ALA A 365 -19.96 3.95 15.12
N ALA A 366 -19.24 4.31 14.05
CA ALA A 366 -18.35 3.43 13.31
C ALA A 366 -17.05 3.12 14.06
N HIS A 367 -16.71 3.89 15.10
CA HIS A 367 -15.53 3.61 15.91
C HIS A 367 -15.60 2.21 16.53
N ARG A 368 -14.50 1.48 16.44
CA ARG A 368 -14.28 0.21 17.12
C ARG A 368 -12.96 0.32 17.85
N SER A 369 -13.00 0.13 19.18
CA SER A 369 -11.79 0.05 19.98
C SER A 369 -10.86 -1.00 19.37
N ARG A 370 -9.57 -0.69 19.32
CA ARG A 370 -8.54 -1.58 18.79
C ARG A 370 -7.29 -1.56 19.65
N LEU A 371 -6.66 -2.71 19.78
CA LEU A 371 -5.32 -2.81 20.34
C LEU A 371 -4.30 -2.12 19.43
N PHE A 372 -3.29 -1.52 20.06
CA PHE A 372 -2.14 -0.96 19.37
C PHE A 372 -1.42 -2.08 18.61
N ASP A 373 -1.40 -1.95 17.29
CA ASP A 373 -0.88 -2.93 16.35
C ASP A 373 0.16 -2.31 15.40
N MET A 374 0.63 -3.11 14.43
CA MET A 374 1.57 -2.65 13.42
C MET A 374 1.08 -1.47 12.57
N ARG A 375 -0.24 -1.34 12.36
CA ARG A 375 -0.80 -0.21 11.60
C ARG A 375 -0.69 1.08 12.41
N CYS A 376 -0.85 1.00 13.71
CA CYS A 376 -0.66 2.12 14.62
C CYS A 376 0.83 2.51 14.72
N ALA A 377 1.71 1.51 14.77
CA ALA A 377 3.16 1.71 14.85
C ALA A 377 3.80 2.33 13.58
N ASP A 378 3.10 2.32 12.44
CA ASP A 378 3.59 2.86 11.17
C ASP A 378 3.37 4.38 11.01
N ALA A 379 2.66 5.02 11.94
CA ALA A 379 2.45 6.47 11.89
C ALA A 379 3.78 7.25 11.97
N ASP A 380 3.83 8.42 11.32
CA ASP A 380 4.94 9.37 11.46
C ASP A 380 5.08 9.81 12.93
N HIS A 381 3.95 9.97 13.63
CA HIS A 381 3.88 10.24 15.07
C HIS A 381 2.95 9.26 15.80
N VAL A 382 3.42 8.73 16.93
CA VAL A 382 2.61 7.97 17.88
C VAL A 382 2.46 8.81 19.14
N LEU A 383 1.25 9.32 19.38
CA LEU A 383 0.96 10.26 20.44
C LEU A 383 0.25 9.56 21.60
N VAL A 384 0.91 9.45 22.75
CA VAL A 384 0.35 8.79 23.94
C VAL A 384 -0.29 9.79 24.91
N ALA A 385 -1.33 9.34 25.62
CA ALA A 385 -2.02 10.16 26.61
C ALA A 385 -1.18 10.41 27.88
N GLU A 386 -0.25 9.50 28.20
CA GLU A 386 0.57 9.57 29.41
C GLU A 386 2.00 9.09 29.13
N LYS A 387 2.98 9.66 29.84
CA LYS A 387 4.39 9.31 29.64
C LYS A 387 4.72 7.81 29.86
N PRO A 388 4.19 7.12 30.90
CA PRO A 388 4.45 5.69 31.08
C PRO A 388 3.97 4.81 29.92
N MET A 389 2.96 5.26 29.15
CA MET A 389 2.51 4.54 27.95
C MET A 389 3.58 4.55 26.85
N ALA A 390 4.36 5.63 26.72
CA ALA A 390 5.48 5.69 25.78
C ALA A 390 6.54 4.63 26.12
N GLU A 391 6.85 4.47 27.41
CA GLU A 391 7.82 3.49 27.89
C GLU A 391 7.34 2.05 27.62
N ARG A 392 6.06 1.76 27.90
CA ARG A 392 5.41 0.47 27.56
C ARG A 392 5.41 0.19 26.06
N LEU A 393 5.18 1.21 25.23
CA LEU A 393 5.24 1.05 23.78
C LEU A 393 6.68 0.79 23.33
N LEU A 394 7.66 1.54 23.82
CA LEU A 394 9.06 1.40 23.41
C LEU A 394 9.67 0.06 23.84
N SER A 395 9.25 -0.51 24.98
CA SER A 395 9.70 -1.84 25.40
C SER A 395 9.21 -2.95 24.47
N ARG A 396 7.98 -2.83 23.94
CA ARG A 396 7.39 -3.79 23.00
C ARG A 396 7.71 -3.49 21.54
N TRP A 397 7.96 -2.22 21.21
CA TRP A 397 8.18 -1.69 19.87
C TRP A 397 9.38 -0.73 19.83
N PRO A 398 10.63 -1.21 19.94
CA PRO A 398 11.82 -0.35 19.97
C PRO A 398 11.99 0.54 18.74
N ALA A 399 11.49 0.10 17.58
CA ALA A 399 11.51 0.86 16.32
C ALA A 399 10.65 2.14 16.33
N LEU A 400 9.91 2.39 17.41
CA LEU A 400 9.17 3.62 17.63
C LEU A 400 10.05 4.75 18.21
N ALA A 401 11.31 4.47 18.56
CA ALA A 401 12.25 5.49 19.02
C ALA A 401 12.30 6.67 18.02
N GLY A 402 12.16 7.89 18.54
CA GLY A 402 12.09 9.11 17.74
C GLY A 402 10.73 9.39 17.07
N ARG A 403 9.71 8.54 17.26
CA ARG A 403 8.34 8.75 16.75
C ARG A 403 7.24 8.71 17.82
N VAL A 404 7.51 8.10 18.98
CA VAL A 404 6.61 8.13 20.13
C VAL A 404 6.86 9.37 20.99
N MET A 405 5.79 10.06 21.36
CA MET A 405 5.79 11.15 22.34
C MET A 405 4.40 11.38 22.93
N THR A 406 4.27 12.26 23.92
CA THR A 406 3.00 12.58 24.56
C THR A 406 2.17 13.54 23.70
N MET A 407 0.85 13.43 23.77
CA MET A 407 -0.08 14.30 23.04
C MET A 407 0.12 15.78 23.43
N ARG A 408 0.31 16.06 24.73
CA ARG A 408 0.62 17.41 25.23
C ARG A 408 1.99 17.90 24.74
N GLY A 409 3.02 17.06 24.78
CA GLY A 409 4.35 17.38 24.26
C GLY A 409 4.29 17.74 22.77
N PHE A 410 3.53 16.97 21.98
CA PHE A 410 3.33 17.28 20.56
C PHE A 410 2.62 18.62 20.37
N ALA A 411 1.52 18.87 21.09
CA ALA A 411 0.81 20.15 21.01
C ALA A 411 1.68 21.37 21.37
N MET A 412 2.67 21.19 22.26
CA MET A 412 3.62 22.24 22.67
C MET A 412 4.83 22.40 21.73
N GLY A 413 4.88 21.68 20.60
CA GLY A 413 6.00 21.78 19.66
C GLY A 413 7.27 21.05 20.11
N ARG A 414 7.18 20.12 21.08
CA ARG A 414 8.33 19.29 21.48
C ARG A 414 8.69 18.28 20.39
N ALA A 415 9.92 17.79 20.43
CA ALA A 415 10.40 16.70 19.59
C ALA A 415 10.37 15.38 20.38
N ALA A 416 10.18 14.25 19.68
CA ALA A 416 10.29 12.94 20.29
C ALA A 416 11.69 12.73 20.91
N GLY A 417 11.74 12.26 22.15
CA GLY A 417 12.99 12.15 22.93
C GLY A 417 13.33 13.37 23.80
N ASN A 418 12.68 14.52 23.57
CA ASN A 418 12.75 15.70 24.44
C ASN A 418 11.34 16.10 24.91
N ASP A 419 10.68 15.14 25.54
CA ASP A 419 9.27 15.19 25.92
C ASP A 419 9.06 15.73 27.35
N LEU A 420 7.82 16.01 27.70
CA LEU A 420 7.41 16.56 29.00
C LEU A 420 7.70 15.60 30.17
N SER A 421 7.67 16.12 31.40
CA SER A 421 7.62 15.27 32.60
C SER A 421 6.32 14.48 32.66
N ALA A 422 6.25 13.43 33.50
CA ALA A 422 5.04 12.61 33.61
C ALA A 422 3.81 13.44 34.06
N ALA A 423 4.00 14.37 34.99
CA ALA A 423 2.93 15.25 35.47
C ALA A 423 2.44 16.23 34.39
N GLU A 424 3.35 16.82 33.62
CA GLU A 424 3.01 17.77 32.55
C GLU A 424 2.39 17.07 31.32
N ALA A 425 2.75 15.82 31.09
CA ALA A 425 2.24 15.02 29.98
C ALA A 425 0.84 14.46 30.23
N HIS A 426 0.45 14.31 31.50
CA HIS A 426 -0.74 13.58 31.91
C HIS A 426 -2.03 14.18 31.34
N ILE A 427 -2.88 13.32 30.81
CA ILE A 427 -4.24 13.64 30.39
C ILE A 427 -5.17 12.82 31.27
N GLU A 428 -5.88 13.52 32.15
CA GLU A 428 -6.80 12.92 33.11
C GLU A 428 -7.83 12.03 32.41
N ASP A 429 -8.07 10.84 32.99
CA ASP A 429 -9.13 9.98 32.50
C ASP A 429 -10.48 10.48 33.02
N ALA A 430 -11.48 10.52 32.14
CA ALA A 430 -12.81 11.00 32.51
C ALA A 430 -13.64 9.92 33.23
N ASP A 431 -13.18 8.68 33.23
CA ASP A 431 -13.85 7.58 33.90
C ASP A 431 -13.84 7.78 35.42
N GLY A 432 -14.98 7.53 36.07
CA GLY A 432 -15.18 7.77 37.50
C GLY A 432 -15.55 9.21 37.89
N HIS A 433 -15.44 10.19 36.99
CA HIS A 433 -15.93 11.55 37.25
C HIS A 433 -17.46 11.68 37.10
N PRO A 434 -18.10 12.62 37.82
CA PRO A 434 -19.48 13.03 37.54
C PRO A 434 -19.58 13.69 36.16
N ASP A 435 -20.80 13.80 35.62
CA ASP A 435 -21.03 14.22 34.22
C ASP A 435 -20.51 15.65 33.93
N ASP A 436 -20.64 16.57 34.87
CA ASP A 436 -20.04 17.92 34.79
C ASP A 436 -18.50 17.88 34.73
N GLY A 437 -17.90 17.03 35.56
CA GLY A 437 -16.47 16.75 35.55
C GLY A 437 -15.99 16.17 34.21
N LYS A 438 -16.74 15.23 33.64
CA LYS A 438 -16.46 14.63 32.32
C LYS A 438 -16.52 15.66 31.20
N LEU A 439 -17.57 16.48 31.17
CA LEU A 439 -17.73 17.52 30.15
C LEU A 439 -16.60 18.55 30.19
N ARG A 440 -16.13 18.93 31.39
CA ARG A 440 -14.95 19.78 31.55
C ARG A 440 -13.69 19.14 30.95
N LEU A 441 -13.45 17.85 31.22
CA LEU A 441 -12.31 17.12 30.65
C LEU A 441 -12.42 16.96 29.13
N TYR A 442 -13.63 16.84 28.59
CA TYR A 442 -13.87 16.80 27.14
C TYR A 442 -13.50 18.13 26.49
N ALA A 443 -13.89 19.26 27.10
CA ALA A 443 -13.49 20.58 26.64
C ALA A 443 -11.96 20.77 26.65
N GLU A 444 -11.26 20.26 27.67
CA GLU A 444 -9.79 20.28 27.70
C GLU A 444 -9.16 19.46 26.56
N LEU A 445 -9.78 18.34 26.18
CA LEU A 445 -9.36 17.55 25.01
C LEU A 445 -9.62 18.28 23.70
N ASP A 446 -10.70 19.06 23.60
CA ASP A 446 -11.00 19.88 22.41
C ASP A 446 -9.92 20.95 22.20
N ASP A 447 -9.53 21.66 23.27
CA ASP A 447 -8.43 22.63 23.23
C ASP A 447 -7.10 21.98 22.84
N LEU A 448 -6.85 20.77 23.33
CA LEU A 448 -5.67 20.00 22.94
C LEU A 448 -5.73 19.59 21.46
N ALA A 449 -6.87 19.11 20.98
CA ALA A 449 -7.10 18.75 19.59
C ALA A 449 -6.84 19.94 18.66
N ALA A 450 -7.33 21.13 19.01
CA ALA A 450 -7.09 22.35 18.25
C ALA A 450 -5.59 22.65 18.09
N ARG A 451 -4.82 22.57 19.18
CA ARG A 451 -3.36 22.78 19.14
C ARG A 451 -2.63 21.73 18.30
N ILE A 452 -3.06 20.47 18.36
CA ILE A 452 -2.51 19.38 17.55
C ILE A 452 -2.82 19.61 16.07
N ALA A 453 -4.06 19.96 15.73
CA ALA A 453 -4.48 20.27 14.36
C ALA A 453 -3.66 21.44 13.79
N ASP A 454 -3.49 22.53 14.55
CA ASP A 454 -2.68 23.68 14.13
C ASP A 454 -1.22 23.32 13.88
N ARG A 455 -0.66 22.39 14.66
CA ARG A 455 0.69 21.88 14.42
C ARG A 455 0.76 21.05 13.14
N LEU A 456 -0.16 20.12 12.94
CA LEU A 456 -0.19 19.27 11.74
C LEU A 456 -0.41 20.08 10.46
N GLU A 457 -1.20 21.16 10.52
CA GLU A 457 -1.37 22.10 9.41
C GLU A 457 -0.08 22.85 9.09
N ARG A 458 0.73 23.23 10.08
CA ARG A 458 2.05 23.85 9.85
C ARG A 458 3.07 22.86 9.30
N GLU A 459 2.96 21.58 9.66
CA GLU A 459 3.80 20.49 9.17
C GLU A 459 3.34 19.95 7.80
N ARG A 460 2.44 20.67 7.11
CA ARG A 460 1.94 20.31 5.78
C ARG A 460 3.08 20.15 4.78
N ARG A 461 3.10 19.03 4.04
CA ARG A 461 4.17 18.60 3.13
C ARG A 461 3.98 19.06 1.69
#